data_AF-A0A1X2FZA8-F1
#
_entry.id   AF-A0A1X2FZA8-F1
#
_cell.length_a   1.000
_cell.length_b   1.000
_cell.length_c   1.000
_cell.angle_alpha   90.00
_cell.angle_beta   90.00
_cell.angle_gamma   90.00
#
_symmetry.space_group_name_H-M   'P 1'
#
loop_
_entity.id
_entity.type
_entity.pdbx_description
1 polymer ?
#
loop_
_entity_poly.entity_id
_entity_poly.type
_entity_poly.pdbx_seq_one_letter_code
_entity_poly.pdbx_strand_id
1 'polypeptide(L)'
;MYKDEKPRIGFLGIMQELYDDMLPGITERQEMYAQQVINRLGDIADFYFPGAAKNRNDIERIVKEFNDKDLDGIMIVMLTYGPATNLVNALRNNRLPIMLANIQPESTVTDDWDMGDLTYNQGVHGAQDTSNIILRMGITCPVITEDWHSDAFKDFVNDWAKTVKTVKALRNMKIAQFGRMHGMYDIMGDDAAFTRKLGPQINQEYIGQVFRHMEEATDEEIDKVIEENKKNFYIDPKLSEESHRYAARLQIGFKKLLEEKGYAGFSAHFDVFKGDGRFKQIHMMAASNLMAEGYGYAAEGDVVTASLVAAGHVLIGDAHFTEMYAMDFKRDSILMSHMGEGNWKIARKDRPIKLVDRELGIGKLDNPPTVVFMAQPGIATLASLVSLEGEKYRLVVSKGEILDTEEAKNIEMPYFHFKPENGVRECLNGWLKNGGTHHQCLTLGDATKRWKLLCELLDIEYVEV
;
A
#
# COMPACT_ATOMS: atom_id res chain seq x y z
N MET A 1 12.41 -1.40 -1.40
CA MET A 1 12.33 -2.30 -0.22
C MET A 1 11.40 -3.50 -0.45
N TYR A 2 10.32 -3.35 -1.24
CA TYR A 2 9.42 -4.45 -1.60
C TYR A 2 9.63 -4.80 -3.08
N LYS A 3 10.52 -5.76 -3.37
CA LYS A 3 10.76 -6.21 -4.75
C LYS A 3 9.52 -6.92 -5.32
N ASP A 4 9.52 -7.11 -6.64
CA ASP A 4 8.53 -7.77 -7.51
C ASP A 4 8.18 -9.23 -7.16
N GLU A 5 8.37 -9.64 -5.91
CA GLU A 5 7.97 -10.96 -5.43
C GLU A 5 6.45 -11.07 -5.42
N LYS A 6 5.96 -12.12 -6.07
CA LYS A 6 4.54 -12.44 -6.10
C LYS A 6 4.05 -12.79 -4.70
N PRO A 7 2.83 -12.37 -4.33
CA PRO A 7 2.19 -12.85 -3.11
C PRO A 7 2.13 -14.38 -3.10
N ARG A 8 2.40 -14.99 -1.95
CA ARG A 8 2.32 -16.44 -1.76
C ARG A 8 0.96 -16.78 -1.17
N ILE A 9 0.11 -17.48 -1.91
CA ILE A 9 -1.30 -17.68 -1.53
C ILE A 9 -1.60 -19.16 -1.34
N GLY A 10 -2.23 -19.53 -0.23
CA GLY A 10 -2.73 -20.89 -0.03
C GLY A 10 -4.02 -21.09 -0.83
N PHE A 11 -4.08 -22.15 -1.65
CA PHE A 11 -5.32 -22.55 -2.33
C PHE A 11 -6.01 -23.62 -1.48
N LEU A 12 -7.13 -23.29 -0.84
CA LEU A 12 -7.92 -24.24 -0.06
C LEU A 12 -9.08 -24.75 -0.92
N GLY A 13 -8.85 -25.86 -1.63
CA GLY A 13 -9.89 -26.55 -2.39
C GLY A 13 -10.69 -27.49 -1.47
N ILE A 14 -11.96 -27.19 -1.22
CA ILE A 14 -12.80 -27.97 -0.30
C ILE A 14 -13.76 -28.87 -1.10
N MET A 15 -13.82 -30.14 -0.70
CA MET A 15 -14.82 -31.11 -1.19
C MET A 15 -15.20 -32.07 -0.05
N GLN A 16 -15.94 -33.14 -0.37
CA GLN A 16 -16.34 -34.16 0.60
C GLN A 16 -15.89 -35.56 0.17
N GLU A 17 -15.41 -36.34 1.15
CA GLU A 17 -14.88 -37.70 0.93
C GLU A 17 -15.90 -38.65 0.29
N LEU A 18 -17.20 -38.49 0.57
CA LEU A 18 -18.26 -39.36 0.01
C LEU A 18 -18.30 -39.35 -1.52
N TYR A 19 -17.78 -38.30 -2.17
CA TYR A 19 -17.81 -38.21 -3.63
C TYR A 19 -16.87 -39.21 -4.29
N ASP A 20 -15.77 -39.59 -3.63
CA ASP A 20 -14.84 -40.60 -4.14
C ASP A 20 -15.52 -41.96 -4.35
N ASP A 21 -16.49 -42.30 -3.48
CA ASP A 21 -17.28 -43.52 -3.60
C ASP A 21 -18.36 -43.44 -4.69
N MET A 22 -18.88 -42.23 -4.96
CA MET A 22 -19.97 -42.03 -5.94
C MET A 22 -19.48 -41.85 -7.38
N LEU A 23 -18.33 -41.19 -7.56
CA LEU A 23 -17.74 -40.87 -8.86
C LEU A 23 -16.24 -41.12 -8.83
N PRO A 24 -15.78 -42.34 -9.15
CA PRO A 24 -14.35 -42.65 -9.21
C PRO A 24 -13.59 -41.66 -10.09
N GLY A 25 -12.49 -41.09 -9.58
CA GLY A 25 -11.70 -40.08 -10.29
C GLY A 25 -12.12 -38.63 -10.05
N ILE A 26 -13.13 -38.38 -9.19
CA ILE A 26 -13.60 -37.02 -8.92
C ILE A 26 -12.57 -36.13 -8.25
N THR A 27 -11.82 -36.66 -7.27
CA THR A 27 -10.77 -35.89 -6.60
C THR A 27 -9.72 -35.45 -7.61
N GLU A 28 -9.23 -36.37 -8.46
CA GLU A 28 -8.23 -36.07 -9.48
C GLU A 28 -8.74 -35.03 -10.48
N ARG A 29 -10.00 -35.15 -10.94
CA ARG A 29 -10.62 -34.15 -11.84
C ARG A 29 -10.74 -32.77 -11.18
N GLN A 30 -11.12 -32.72 -9.91
CA GLN A 30 -11.25 -31.46 -9.18
C GLN A 30 -9.90 -30.82 -8.83
N GLU A 31 -8.88 -31.62 -8.52
CA GLU A 31 -7.51 -31.13 -8.34
C GLU A 31 -6.93 -30.60 -9.67
N MET A 32 -7.26 -31.24 -10.81
CA MET A 32 -6.90 -30.71 -12.13
C MET A 32 -7.57 -29.35 -12.40
N TYR A 33 -8.85 -29.20 -12.07
CA TYR A 33 -9.55 -27.91 -12.14
C TYR A 33 -8.88 -26.84 -11.27
N ALA A 34 -8.58 -27.16 -10.00
CA ALA A 34 -7.84 -26.27 -9.11
C ALA A 34 -6.49 -25.84 -9.73
N GLN A 35 -5.76 -26.78 -10.32
CA GLN A 35 -4.48 -26.49 -10.98
C GLN A 35 -4.64 -25.59 -12.22
N GLN A 36 -5.73 -25.74 -12.99
CA GLN A 36 -6.03 -24.85 -14.11
C GLN A 36 -6.30 -23.41 -13.65
N VAL A 37 -7.08 -23.24 -12.58
CA VAL A 37 -7.31 -21.93 -11.95
C VAL A 37 -5.99 -21.32 -11.47
N ILE A 38 -5.16 -22.09 -10.78
CA ILE A 38 -3.82 -21.66 -10.32
C ILE A 38 -2.94 -21.24 -11.50
N ASN A 39 -2.91 -22.01 -12.58
CA ASN A 39 -2.11 -21.69 -13.76
C ASN A 39 -2.57 -20.39 -14.43
N ARG A 40 -3.88 -20.13 -14.49
CA ARG A 40 -4.45 -18.87 -15.02
C ARG A 40 -4.03 -17.64 -14.20
N LEU A 41 -3.87 -17.82 -12.89
CA LEU A 41 -3.50 -16.78 -11.93
C LEU A 41 -1.98 -16.74 -11.64
N GLY A 42 -1.18 -17.57 -12.31
CA GLY A 42 0.23 -17.76 -12.00
C GLY A 42 1.10 -16.54 -12.25
N ASP A 43 0.64 -15.53 -13.01
CA ASP A 43 1.31 -14.23 -13.15
C ASP A 43 1.00 -13.25 -12.02
N ILE A 44 -0.05 -13.50 -11.23
CA ILE A 44 -0.47 -12.67 -10.11
C ILE A 44 0.20 -13.11 -8.80
N ALA A 45 0.18 -14.41 -8.51
CA ALA A 45 0.57 -14.96 -7.23
C ALA A 45 1.20 -16.35 -7.36
N ASP A 46 2.04 -16.69 -6.38
CA ASP A 46 2.59 -18.04 -6.24
C ASP A 46 1.67 -18.86 -5.32
N PHE A 47 0.85 -19.73 -5.93
CA PHE A 47 -0.11 -20.53 -5.18
C PHE A 47 0.53 -21.78 -4.58
N TYR A 48 0.12 -22.10 -3.35
CA TYR A 48 0.45 -23.35 -2.67
C TYR A 48 -0.81 -24.21 -2.52
N PHE A 49 -0.85 -25.34 -3.24
CA PHE A 49 -1.97 -26.28 -3.24
C PHE A 49 -1.48 -27.70 -2.92
N PRO A 50 -1.66 -28.19 -1.69
CA PRO A 50 -1.21 -29.52 -1.28
C PRO A 50 -2.20 -30.64 -1.63
N GLY A 51 -3.31 -30.33 -2.31
CA GLY A 51 -4.38 -31.26 -2.67
C GLY A 51 -5.75 -30.85 -2.09
N ALA A 52 -6.80 -31.54 -2.52
CA ALA A 52 -8.16 -31.29 -2.08
C ALA A 52 -8.39 -31.68 -0.61
N ALA A 53 -9.11 -30.84 0.12
CA ALA A 53 -9.47 -31.06 1.52
C ALA A 53 -10.86 -31.71 1.60
N LYS A 54 -10.94 -32.97 2.05
CA LYS A 54 -12.16 -33.79 1.92
C LYS A 54 -12.95 -33.93 3.22
N ASN A 55 -12.31 -33.61 4.33
CA ASN A 55 -12.88 -33.68 5.67
C ASN A 55 -12.21 -32.66 6.61
N ARG A 56 -12.67 -32.63 7.86
CA ARG A 56 -12.15 -31.72 8.88
C ARG A 56 -10.65 -31.84 9.13
N ASN A 57 -10.10 -33.06 9.15
CA ASN A 57 -8.68 -33.28 9.44
C ASN A 57 -7.79 -32.72 8.32
N ASP A 58 -8.22 -32.86 7.05
CA ASP A 58 -7.51 -32.28 5.92
C ASP A 58 -7.49 -30.75 6.00
N ILE A 59 -8.65 -30.12 6.23
CA ILE A 59 -8.76 -28.66 6.32
C ILE A 59 -7.89 -28.13 7.46
N GLU A 60 -7.97 -28.72 8.66
CA GLU A 60 -7.15 -28.31 9.80
C GLU A 60 -5.65 -28.44 9.52
N ARG A 61 -5.21 -29.55 8.90
CA ARG A 61 -3.82 -29.79 8.52
C ARG A 61 -3.34 -28.77 7.47
N ILE A 62 -4.10 -28.57 6.40
CA ILE A 62 -3.73 -27.70 5.28
C ILE A 62 -3.68 -26.24 5.72
N VAL A 63 -4.68 -25.76 6.46
CA VAL A 63 -4.68 -24.38 6.98
C VAL A 63 -3.55 -24.17 7.98
N LYS A 64 -3.25 -25.14 8.84
CA LYS A 64 -2.06 -25.07 9.71
C LYS A 64 -0.78 -24.93 8.89
N GLU A 65 -0.64 -25.74 7.83
CA GLU A 65 0.51 -25.69 6.95
C GLU A 65 0.67 -24.33 6.24
N PHE A 66 -0.44 -23.73 5.78
CA PHE A 66 -0.42 -22.38 5.22
C PHE A 66 0.08 -21.34 6.23
N ASN A 67 -0.37 -21.44 7.49
CA ASN A 67 0.10 -20.58 8.57
C ASN A 67 1.59 -20.81 8.85
N ASP A 68 2.04 -22.07 8.98
CA ASP A 68 3.43 -22.42 9.28
C ASP A 68 4.41 -21.97 8.18
N LYS A 69 3.98 -21.99 6.91
CA LYS A 69 4.76 -21.48 5.76
C LYS A 69 4.76 -19.96 5.63
N ASP A 70 4.05 -19.27 6.52
CA ASP A 70 3.87 -17.83 6.54
C ASP A 70 3.41 -17.29 5.16
N LEU A 71 2.38 -17.93 4.59
CA LEU A 71 1.75 -17.45 3.36
C LEU A 71 1.08 -16.09 3.59
N ASP A 72 0.79 -15.35 2.53
CA ASP A 72 0.25 -13.99 2.63
C ASP A 72 -1.28 -13.99 2.77
N GLY A 73 -1.96 -15.01 2.26
CA GLY A 73 -3.42 -15.17 2.36
C GLY A 73 -3.89 -16.56 1.93
N ILE A 74 -5.19 -16.84 2.11
CA ILE A 74 -5.84 -18.11 1.70
C ILE A 74 -7.00 -17.81 0.76
N MET A 75 -6.97 -18.38 -0.45
CA MET A 75 -8.10 -18.39 -1.37
C MET A 75 -8.88 -19.70 -1.18
N ILE A 76 -10.12 -19.58 -0.73
CA ILE A 76 -11.04 -20.71 -0.55
C ILE A 76 -11.81 -20.92 -1.84
N VAL A 77 -11.82 -22.16 -2.33
CA VAL A 77 -12.59 -22.59 -3.50
C VAL A 77 -13.35 -23.86 -3.15
N MET A 78 -14.64 -23.88 -3.43
CA MET A 78 -15.46 -25.08 -3.26
C MET A 78 -15.32 -25.94 -4.51
N LEU A 79 -14.53 -27.01 -4.42
CA LEU A 79 -14.36 -27.98 -5.51
C LEU A 79 -15.63 -28.81 -5.70
N THR A 80 -16.29 -29.17 -4.58
CA THR A 80 -17.67 -29.64 -4.57
C THR A 80 -18.35 -29.10 -3.30
N TYR A 81 -19.51 -29.63 -2.92
CA TYR A 81 -20.04 -29.38 -1.58
C TYR A 81 -19.11 -29.96 -0.50
N GLY A 82 -18.76 -29.17 0.50
CA GLY A 82 -18.08 -29.63 1.71
C GLY A 82 -18.76 -29.02 2.94
N PRO A 83 -19.11 -29.82 3.96
CA PRO A 83 -19.79 -29.30 5.15
C PRO A 83 -19.00 -28.19 5.84
N ALA A 84 -19.60 -27.00 5.99
CA ALA A 84 -18.91 -25.82 6.49
C ALA A 84 -18.38 -25.97 7.93
N THR A 85 -18.96 -26.87 8.72
CA THR A 85 -18.50 -27.19 10.09
C THR A 85 -17.06 -27.70 10.12
N ASN A 86 -16.56 -28.29 9.03
CA ASN A 86 -15.18 -28.77 8.94
C ASN A 86 -14.15 -27.63 8.95
N LEU A 87 -14.57 -26.41 8.60
CA LEU A 87 -13.70 -25.24 8.49
C LEU A 87 -13.54 -24.47 9.81
N VAL A 88 -14.47 -24.62 10.75
CA VAL A 88 -14.58 -23.78 11.97
C VAL A 88 -13.31 -23.75 12.80
N ASN A 89 -12.74 -24.90 13.13
CA ASN A 89 -11.57 -24.97 14.00
C ASN A 89 -10.27 -24.58 13.28
N ALA A 90 -10.20 -24.83 11.98
CA ALA A 90 -9.09 -24.38 11.15
C ALA A 90 -9.02 -22.84 11.10
N LEU A 91 -10.16 -22.19 10.86
CA LEU A 91 -10.23 -20.72 10.82
C LEU A 91 -10.09 -20.06 12.18
N ARG A 92 -10.49 -20.71 13.27
CA ARG A 92 -10.27 -20.17 14.63
C ARG A 92 -8.79 -19.94 14.94
N ASN A 93 -7.90 -20.76 14.38
CA ASN A 93 -6.45 -20.68 14.60
C ASN A 93 -5.70 -19.99 13.45
N ASN A 94 -6.42 -19.54 12.43
CA ASN A 94 -5.83 -18.93 11.25
C ASN A 94 -5.47 -17.45 11.50
N ARG A 95 -4.27 -17.02 11.07
CA ARG A 95 -3.83 -15.61 11.14
C ARG A 95 -3.72 -14.93 9.77
N LEU A 96 -4.01 -15.67 8.70
CA LEU A 96 -3.89 -15.20 7.33
C LEU A 96 -5.22 -14.60 6.86
N PRO A 97 -5.21 -13.47 6.14
CA PRO A 97 -6.40 -13.00 5.43
C PRO A 97 -6.96 -14.08 4.50
N ILE A 98 -8.29 -14.16 4.39
CA ILE A 98 -8.96 -15.14 3.53
C ILE A 98 -9.82 -14.43 2.48
N MET A 99 -10.08 -15.09 1.36
CA MET A 99 -11.16 -14.75 0.43
C MET A 99 -11.89 -16.02 0.00
N LEU A 100 -13.12 -15.85 -0.50
CA LEU A 100 -13.89 -16.93 -1.13
C LEU A 100 -14.08 -16.62 -2.62
N ALA A 101 -13.57 -17.52 -3.47
CA ALA A 101 -13.88 -17.51 -4.90
C ALA A 101 -15.02 -18.51 -5.15
N ASN A 102 -16.22 -17.98 -5.39
CA ASN A 102 -17.39 -18.73 -5.81
C ASN A 102 -17.36 -18.91 -7.33
N ILE A 103 -16.58 -19.89 -7.77
CA ILE A 103 -16.32 -20.26 -9.16
C ILE A 103 -16.66 -21.74 -9.37
N GLN A 104 -16.85 -22.17 -10.61
CA GLN A 104 -17.14 -23.57 -10.95
C GLN A 104 -16.37 -24.02 -12.21
N PRO A 105 -16.16 -25.33 -12.42
CA PRO A 105 -15.44 -25.83 -13.60
C PRO A 105 -16.02 -25.38 -14.95
N GLU A 106 -17.32 -25.61 -15.17
CA GLU A 106 -17.99 -25.35 -16.44
C GLU A 106 -18.77 -24.03 -16.40
N SER A 107 -18.61 -23.17 -17.39
CA SER A 107 -19.25 -21.84 -17.39
C SER A 107 -20.75 -21.87 -17.70
N THR A 108 -21.25 -22.96 -18.29
CA THR A 108 -22.64 -23.05 -18.78
C THR A 108 -23.23 -24.42 -18.46
N VAL A 109 -24.47 -24.43 -17.95
CA VAL A 109 -25.29 -25.64 -17.84
C VAL A 109 -25.81 -26.02 -19.22
N THR A 110 -25.53 -27.22 -19.70
CA THR A 110 -25.99 -27.70 -21.02
C THR A 110 -27.03 -28.81 -20.88
N ASP A 111 -27.76 -29.07 -21.96
CA ASP A 111 -28.76 -30.15 -22.01
C ASP A 111 -28.15 -31.56 -21.89
N ASP A 112 -26.83 -31.67 -22.08
CA ASP A 112 -26.07 -32.93 -22.00
C ASP A 112 -25.59 -33.26 -20.57
N TRP A 113 -25.77 -32.36 -19.60
CA TRP A 113 -25.29 -32.55 -18.24
C TRP A 113 -25.88 -33.80 -17.59
N ASP A 114 -25.01 -34.64 -17.06
CA ASP A 114 -25.39 -35.80 -16.26
C ASP A 114 -25.18 -35.58 -14.75
N MET A 115 -25.39 -36.63 -13.95
CA MET A 115 -25.17 -36.57 -12.50
C MET A 115 -23.72 -36.26 -12.13
N GLY A 116 -22.76 -36.63 -12.98
CA GLY A 116 -21.36 -36.26 -12.86
C GLY A 116 -21.19 -34.76 -13.00
N ASP A 117 -21.67 -34.17 -14.10
CA ASP A 117 -21.59 -32.72 -14.34
C ASP A 117 -22.26 -31.90 -13.24
N LEU A 118 -23.43 -32.35 -12.77
CA LEU A 118 -24.08 -31.76 -11.60
C LEU A 118 -23.17 -31.82 -10.37
N THR A 119 -22.52 -32.95 -10.09
CA THR A 119 -21.64 -33.11 -8.92
C THR A 119 -20.35 -32.28 -9.05
N TYR A 120 -19.74 -32.19 -10.23
CA TYR A 120 -18.52 -31.42 -10.45
C TYR A 120 -18.74 -29.91 -10.29
N ASN A 121 -19.94 -29.41 -10.62
CA ASN A 121 -20.27 -27.98 -10.62
C ASN A 121 -21.05 -27.53 -9.37
N GLN A 122 -21.25 -28.39 -8.38
CA GLN A 122 -22.11 -28.08 -7.23
C GLN A 122 -21.45 -27.24 -6.12
N GLY A 123 -20.30 -26.63 -6.38
CA GLY A 123 -19.57 -25.80 -5.39
C GLY A 123 -20.41 -24.64 -4.83
N VAL A 124 -21.38 -24.12 -5.58
CA VAL A 124 -22.19 -22.94 -5.22
C VAL A 124 -22.92 -23.07 -3.88
N HIS A 125 -23.55 -24.20 -3.59
CA HIS A 125 -24.25 -24.37 -2.30
C HIS A 125 -23.28 -24.68 -1.15
N GLY A 126 -22.11 -25.25 -1.45
CA GLY A 126 -21.00 -25.32 -0.49
C GLY A 126 -20.44 -23.95 -0.13
N ALA A 127 -20.39 -23.04 -1.10
CA ALA A 127 -19.93 -21.67 -0.92
C ALA A 127 -20.92 -20.87 -0.05
N GLN A 128 -22.23 -21.11 -0.22
CA GLN A 128 -23.28 -20.54 0.63
C GLN A 128 -23.15 -21.00 2.09
N ASP A 129 -23.00 -22.29 2.33
CA ASP A 129 -22.82 -22.85 3.70
C ASP A 129 -21.52 -22.32 4.34
N THR A 130 -20.41 -22.35 3.59
CA THR A 130 -19.10 -21.85 4.03
C THR A 130 -19.11 -20.35 4.34
N SER A 131 -19.73 -19.54 3.49
CA SER A 131 -19.89 -18.10 3.74
C SER A 131 -20.70 -17.84 5.00
N ASN A 132 -21.75 -18.63 5.24
CA ASN A 132 -22.61 -18.48 6.42
C ASN A 132 -21.82 -18.66 7.71
N ILE A 133 -20.96 -19.69 7.79
CA ILE A 133 -20.18 -19.94 9.00
C ILE A 133 -19.07 -18.90 9.20
N ILE A 134 -18.39 -18.47 8.12
CA ILE A 134 -17.37 -17.42 8.17
C ILE A 134 -17.95 -16.12 8.74
N LEU A 135 -19.13 -15.72 8.26
CA LEU A 135 -19.85 -14.54 8.77
C LEU A 135 -20.21 -14.70 10.26
N ARG A 136 -20.73 -15.86 10.66
CA ARG A 136 -21.06 -16.14 12.08
C ARG A 136 -19.83 -16.15 13.00
N MET A 137 -18.65 -16.43 12.46
CA MET A 137 -17.38 -16.35 13.18
C MET A 137 -16.84 -14.93 13.32
N GLY A 138 -17.46 -13.93 12.65
CA GLY A 138 -16.97 -12.55 12.64
C GLY A 138 -15.66 -12.40 11.87
N ILE A 139 -15.39 -13.28 10.91
CA ILE A 139 -14.18 -13.23 10.09
C ILE A 139 -14.50 -12.49 8.80
N THR A 140 -13.73 -11.43 8.51
CA THR A 140 -13.79 -10.75 7.23
C THR A 140 -13.32 -11.67 6.10
N CYS A 141 -14.12 -11.77 5.05
CA CYS A 141 -13.83 -12.61 3.89
C CYS A 141 -14.42 -11.95 2.64
N PRO A 142 -13.60 -11.22 1.86
CA PRO A 142 -14.01 -10.75 0.55
C PRO A 142 -14.47 -11.92 -0.33
N VAL A 143 -15.57 -11.72 -1.04
CA VAL A 143 -16.19 -12.74 -1.89
C VAL A 143 -16.27 -12.25 -3.32
N ILE A 144 -15.93 -13.11 -4.27
CA ILE A 144 -16.21 -12.91 -5.70
C ILE A 144 -16.97 -14.11 -6.26
N THR A 145 -17.96 -13.83 -7.11
CA THR A 145 -18.64 -14.83 -7.96
C THR A 145 -18.40 -14.44 -9.40
N GLU A 146 -17.73 -15.29 -10.18
CA GLU A 146 -17.37 -15.02 -11.56
C GLU A 146 -17.13 -16.32 -12.34
N ASP A 147 -17.02 -16.22 -13.66
CA ASP A 147 -16.32 -17.23 -14.46
C ASP A 147 -14.81 -17.10 -14.21
N TRP A 148 -14.13 -18.18 -13.83
CA TRP A 148 -12.70 -18.17 -13.52
C TRP A 148 -11.82 -17.91 -14.76
N HIS A 149 -12.38 -18.03 -15.97
CA HIS A 149 -11.73 -17.61 -17.21
C HIS A 149 -11.75 -16.09 -17.42
N SER A 150 -12.69 -15.37 -16.80
CA SER A 150 -12.92 -13.95 -17.02
C SER A 150 -11.74 -13.08 -16.56
N ASP A 151 -11.59 -11.91 -17.20
CA ASP A 151 -10.64 -10.91 -16.72
C ASP A 151 -11.13 -10.25 -15.41
N ALA A 152 -12.45 -10.18 -15.18
CA ALA A 152 -13.02 -9.67 -13.93
C ALA A 152 -12.58 -10.50 -12.71
N PHE A 153 -12.59 -11.84 -12.82
CA PHE A 153 -12.06 -12.73 -11.78
C PHE A 153 -10.57 -12.48 -11.56
N LYS A 154 -9.80 -12.44 -12.65
CA LYS A 154 -8.35 -12.22 -12.61
C LYS A 154 -8.00 -10.87 -11.95
N ASP A 155 -8.69 -9.80 -12.30
CA ASP A 155 -8.48 -8.45 -11.77
C ASP A 155 -8.79 -8.38 -10.27
N PHE A 156 -9.89 -9.00 -9.83
CA PHE A 156 -10.22 -9.05 -8.40
C PHE A 156 -9.18 -9.82 -7.60
N VAL A 157 -8.74 -10.99 -8.09
CA VAL A 157 -7.70 -11.78 -7.41
C VAL A 157 -6.38 -11.00 -7.37
N ASN A 158 -6.03 -10.26 -8.42
CA ASN A 158 -4.86 -9.39 -8.42
C ASN A 158 -4.95 -8.27 -7.37
N ASP A 159 -6.10 -7.60 -7.28
CA ASP A 159 -6.31 -6.55 -6.26
C ASP A 159 -6.27 -7.12 -4.84
N TRP A 160 -6.89 -8.28 -4.61
CA TRP A 160 -6.83 -8.97 -3.32
C TRP A 160 -5.42 -9.44 -2.97
N ALA A 161 -4.68 -10.05 -3.92
CA ALA A 161 -3.31 -10.51 -3.73
C ALA A 161 -2.37 -9.38 -3.33
N LYS A 162 -2.47 -8.20 -3.97
CA LYS A 162 -1.72 -7.00 -3.58
C LYS A 162 -2.12 -6.48 -2.20
N THR A 163 -3.41 -6.58 -1.87
CA THR A 163 -3.93 -6.14 -0.57
C THR A 163 -3.41 -7.01 0.57
N VAL A 164 -3.43 -8.34 0.44
CA VAL A 164 -2.91 -9.23 1.50
C VAL A 164 -1.40 -9.11 1.68
N LYS A 165 -0.64 -8.88 0.58
CA LYS A 165 0.78 -8.52 0.66
C LYS A 165 0.99 -7.21 1.43
N THR A 166 0.11 -6.23 1.23
CA THR A 166 0.15 -4.95 1.96
C THR A 166 -0.18 -5.11 3.44
N VAL A 167 -1.17 -5.93 3.80
CA VAL A 167 -1.48 -6.27 5.20
C VAL A 167 -0.26 -6.88 5.89
N LYS A 168 0.43 -7.81 5.21
CA LYS A 168 1.67 -8.39 5.74
C LYS A 168 2.80 -7.37 5.85
N ALA A 169 2.95 -6.49 4.86
CA ALA A 169 3.95 -5.42 4.89
C ALA A 169 3.73 -4.48 6.08
N LEU A 170 2.48 -4.06 6.33
CA LEU A 170 2.09 -3.25 7.48
C LEU A 170 2.42 -3.91 8.82
N ARG A 171 2.10 -5.20 8.99
CA ARG A 171 2.42 -5.97 10.22
C ARG A 171 3.90 -6.04 10.55
N ASN A 172 4.76 -6.02 9.53
CA ASN A 172 6.22 -6.06 9.68
C ASN A 172 6.86 -4.67 9.58
N MET A 173 6.07 -3.62 9.41
CA MET A 173 6.55 -2.28 9.13
C MET A 173 7.16 -1.66 10.37
N LYS A 174 8.29 -0.98 10.20
CA LYS A 174 8.87 -0.09 11.19
C LYS A 174 9.02 1.29 10.58
N ILE A 175 8.65 2.34 11.30
CA ILE A 175 8.82 3.73 10.88
C ILE A 175 9.67 4.49 11.90
N ALA A 176 10.67 5.22 11.41
CA ALA A 176 11.49 6.10 12.24
C ALA A 176 10.86 7.48 12.36
N GLN A 177 10.76 7.99 13.58
CA GLN A 177 10.23 9.33 13.87
C GLN A 177 11.29 10.22 14.48
N PHE A 178 11.54 11.37 13.87
CA PHE A 178 12.47 12.39 14.38
C PHE A 178 11.68 13.63 14.81
N GLY A 179 11.23 13.63 16.06
CA GLY A 179 10.36 14.69 16.60
C GLY A 179 8.97 14.72 15.97
N ARG A 180 8.14 15.65 16.45
CA ARG A 180 6.81 15.98 15.91
C ARG A 180 6.60 17.49 15.99
N MET A 181 5.86 18.05 15.04
CA MET A 181 5.48 19.46 15.08
C MET A 181 4.50 19.73 16.25
N HIS A 182 4.75 20.81 16.99
CA HIS A 182 3.89 21.17 18.12
C HIS A 182 2.56 21.77 17.64
N GLY A 183 1.46 21.33 18.25
CA GLY A 183 0.11 21.87 17.99
C GLY A 183 -0.59 21.32 16.74
N MET A 184 0.06 20.41 16.01
CA MET A 184 -0.48 19.75 14.83
C MET A 184 -1.10 18.41 15.27
N TYR A 185 -2.41 18.41 15.52
CA TYR A 185 -3.09 17.29 16.17
C TYR A 185 -3.65 16.23 15.22
N ASP A 186 -3.84 16.55 13.94
CA ASP A 186 -4.38 15.58 12.98
C ASP A 186 -3.36 14.53 12.55
N ILE A 187 -2.07 14.74 12.85
CA ILE A 187 -0.99 13.74 12.71
C ILE A 187 -0.73 12.95 14.00
N MET A 188 -1.50 13.23 15.06
CA MET A 188 -1.35 12.58 16.35
C MET A 188 -2.23 11.34 16.42
N GLY A 189 -1.75 10.33 17.15
CA GLY A 189 -2.47 9.09 17.42
C GLY A 189 -1.84 8.37 18.59
N ASP A 190 -2.46 7.26 18.99
CA ASP A 190 -1.91 6.32 19.95
C ASP A 190 -1.04 5.30 19.20
N ASP A 191 0.29 5.46 19.29
CA ASP A 191 1.25 4.59 18.61
C ASP A 191 1.04 3.09 18.98
N ALA A 192 0.62 2.78 20.21
CA ALA A 192 0.38 1.40 20.63
C ALA A 192 -0.92 0.85 20.02
N ALA A 193 -1.98 1.66 19.94
CA ALA A 193 -3.21 1.29 19.23
C ALA A 193 -2.95 1.14 17.72
N PHE A 194 -2.11 2.00 17.15
CA PHE A 194 -1.71 1.95 15.75
C PHE A 194 -0.99 0.65 15.40
N THR A 195 0.00 0.25 16.20
CA THR A 195 0.69 -1.02 16.04
C THR A 195 -0.26 -2.22 16.20
N ARG A 196 -1.14 -2.22 17.22
CA ARG A 196 -2.07 -3.35 17.42
C ARG A 196 -3.11 -3.50 16.30
N LYS A 197 -3.65 -2.38 15.81
CA LYS A 197 -4.72 -2.40 14.81
C LYS A 197 -4.21 -2.56 13.38
N LEU A 198 -3.19 -1.81 13.00
CA LEU A 198 -2.71 -1.73 11.62
C LEU A 198 -1.39 -2.47 11.42
N GLY A 199 -0.54 -2.56 12.45
CA GLY A 199 0.73 -3.28 12.39
C GLY A 199 2.00 -2.44 12.56
N PRO A 200 2.13 -1.24 11.98
CA PRO A 200 3.42 -0.54 12.00
C PRO A 200 3.93 -0.24 13.41
N GLN A 201 5.20 -0.56 13.65
CA GLN A 201 5.92 -0.15 14.84
C GLN A 201 6.52 1.24 14.64
N ILE A 202 6.15 2.18 15.52
CA ILE A 202 6.71 3.54 15.53
C ILE A 202 7.87 3.60 16.50
N ASN A 203 9.03 4.03 16.02
CA ASN A 203 10.22 4.20 16.85
C ASN A 203 10.67 5.66 16.81
N GLN A 204 10.70 6.28 17.98
CA GLN A 204 11.28 7.61 18.14
C GLN A 204 12.80 7.51 18.12
N GLU A 205 13.40 8.14 17.12
CA GLU A 205 14.83 8.11 16.87
C GLU A 205 15.46 9.48 17.13
N TYR A 206 16.71 9.47 17.57
CA TYR A 206 17.49 10.69 17.75
C TYR A 206 18.19 11.07 16.45
N ILE A 207 18.01 12.32 16.01
CA ILE A 207 18.57 12.82 14.74
C ILE A 207 20.10 12.76 14.72
N GLY A 208 20.76 12.81 15.89
CA GLY A 208 22.20 12.65 15.99
C GLY A 208 22.75 11.32 15.45
N GLN A 209 21.92 10.29 15.28
CA GLN A 209 22.32 9.04 14.63
C GLN A 209 22.53 9.23 13.12
N VAL A 210 21.62 9.97 12.48
CA VAL A 210 21.78 10.37 11.07
C VAL A 210 23.08 11.15 10.91
N PHE A 211 23.38 12.08 11.82
CA PHE A 211 24.63 12.83 11.79
C PHE A 211 25.87 11.92 11.87
N ARG A 212 25.86 10.88 12.72
CA ARG A 212 27.01 9.95 12.77
C ARG A 212 27.22 9.23 11.45
N HIS A 213 26.16 8.74 10.82
CA HIS A 213 26.26 8.11 9.51
C HIS A 213 26.64 9.09 8.39
N MET A 214 26.31 10.38 8.53
CA MET A 214 26.82 11.42 7.63
C MET A 214 28.35 11.53 7.71
N GLU A 215 28.92 11.54 8.92
CA GLU A 215 30.37 11.60 9.12
C GLU A 215 31.09 10.35 8.60
N GLU A 216 30.39 9.22 8.55
CA GLU A 216 30.88 7.93 8.01
C GLU A 216 30.65 7.77 6.51
N ALA A 217 30.00 8.73 5.83
CA ALA A 217 29.75 8.65 4.40
C ALA A 217 31.06 8.86 3.61
N THR A 218 31.36 7.94 2.69
CA THR A 218 32.56 8.04 1.86
C THR A 218 32.35 8.95 0.65
N ASP A 219 33.44 9.45 0.06
CA ASP A 219 33.35 10.27 -1.15
C ASP A 219 32.74 9.49 -2.32
N GLU A 220 32.98 8.18 -2.43
CA GLU A 220 32.38 7.34 -3.47
C GLU A 220 30.86 7.21 -3.31
N GLU A 221 30.36 7.09 -2.08
CA GLU A 221 28.91 7.07 -1.81
C GLU A 221 28.27 8.40 -2.19
N ILE A 222 28.92 9.51 -1.83
CA ILE A 222 28.46 10.86 -2.16
C ILE A 222 28.46 11.07 -3.69
N ASP A 223 29.56 10.73 -4.36
CA ASP A 223 29.68 10.85 -5.82
C ASP A 223 28.60 10.06 -6.55
N LYS A 224 28.28 8.86 -6.06
CA LYS A 224 27.19 8.05 -6.62
C LYS A 224 25.84 8.77 -6.55
N VAL A 225 25.50 9.36 -5.41
CA VAL A 225 24.26 10.14 -5.26
C VAL A 225 24.25 11.37 -6.18
N ILE A 226 25.39 12.05 -6.32
CA ILE A 226 25.54 13.20 -7.23
C ILE A 226 25.30 12.78 -8.68
N GLU A 227 25.91 11.68 -9.14
CA GLU A 227 25.73 11.18 -10.50
C GLU A 227 24.29 10.69 -10.75
N GLU A 228 23.66 10.04 -9.76
CA GLU A 228 22.24 9.69 -9.83
C GLU A 228 21.35 10.94 -9.95
N ASN A 229 21.64 12.01 -9.22
CA ASN A 229 20.93 13.27 -9.34
C ASN A 229 21.12 13.90 -10.72
N LYS A 230 22.35 13.96 -11.26
CA LYS A 230 22.61 14.50 -12.61
C LYS A 230 21.93 13.69 -13.72
N LYS A 231 21.74 12.38 -13.50
CA LYS A 231 21.03 11.51 -14.44
C LYS A 231 19.52 11.78 -14.46
N ASN A 232 18.93 12.04 -13.30
CA ASN A 232 17.48 12.16 -13.17
C ASN A 232 16.98 13.61 -13.26
N PHE A 233 17.82 14.59 -12.95
CA PHE A 233 17.42 15.99 -12.74
C PHE A 233 18.23 16.97 -13.59
N TYR A 234 17.55 18.04 -14.00
CA TYR A 234 18.21 19.28 -14.36
C TYR A 234 18.71 19.98 -13.08
N ILE A 235 20.03 20.11 -12.94
CA ILE A 235 20.65 20.76 -11.78
C ILE A 235 20.67 22.27 -12.01
N ASP A 236 20.09 23.03 -11.07
CA ASP A 236 20.12 24.49 -11.10
C ASP A 236 21.58 24.99 -11.05
N PRO A 237 22.03 25.85 -11.98
CA PRO A 237 23.37 26.45 -11.94
C PRO A 237 23.68 27.23 -10.66
N LYS A 238 22.67 27.67 -9.90
CA LYS A 238 22.86 28.32 -8.60
C LYS A 238 23.15 27.34 -7.47
N LEU A 239 22.82 26.06 -7.63
CA LEU A 239 23.11 25.04 -6.63
C LEU A 239 24.62 24.77 -6.60
N SER A 240 25.26 25.26 -5.53
CA SER A 240 26.68 25.04 -5.32
C SER A 240 26.99 23.55 -5.11
N GLU A 241 28.16 23.12 -5.58
CA GLU A 241 28.63 21.75 -5.38
C GLU A 241 28.75 21.41 -3.89
N GLU A 242 29.20 22.34 -3.05
CA GLU A 242 29.28 22.13 -1.59
C GLU A 242 27.90 21.83 -0.99
N SER A 243 26.88 22.63 -1.34
CA SER A 243 25.51 22.44 -0.86
C SER A 243 24.94 21.10 -1.33
N HIS A 244 25.15 20.76 -2.60
CA HIS A 244 24.67 19.50 -3.17
C HIS A 244 25.32 18.28 -2.51
N ARG A 245 26.65 18.30 -2.33
CA ARG A 245 27.38 17.22 -1.64
C ARG A 245 26.97 17.08 -0.18
N TYR A 246 26.68 18.19 0.51
CA TYR A 246 26.16 18.13 1.88
C TYR A 246 24.78 17.44 1.94
N ALA A 247 23.86 17.80 1.04
CA ALA A 247 22.56 17.15 0.95
C ALA A 247 22.67 15.66 0.61
N ALA A 248 23.62 15.28 -0.25
CA ALA A 248 23.89 13.89 -0.57
C ALA A 248 24.40 13.11 0.66
N ARG A 249 25.30 13.71 1.44
CA ARG A 249 25.75 13.15 2.72
C ARG A 249 24.59 12.96 3.70
N LEU A 250 23.70 13.94 3.81
CA LEU A 250 22.49 13.86 4.65
C LEU A 250 21.58 12.70 4.20
N GLN A 251 21.36 12.55 2.90
CA GLN A 251 20.60 11.42 2.33
C GLN A 251 21.23 10.07 2.68
N ILE A 252 22.56 9.93 2.56
CA ILE A 252 23.28 8.72 2.93
C ILE A 252 23.13 8.44 4.42
N GLY A 253 23.21 9.47 5.27
CA GLY A 253 23.02 9.33 6.71
C GLY A 253 21.65 8.75 7.09
N PHE A 254 20.59 9.24 6.43
CA PHE A 254 19.25 8.65 6.59
C PHE A 254 19.22 7.22 6.06
N LYS A 255 19.70 6.99 4.84
CA LYS A 255 19.66 5.68 4.19
C LYS A 255 20.35 4.59 5.02
N LYS A 256 21.55 4.85 5.52
CA LYS A 256 22.30 3.92 6.37
C LYS A 256 21.51 3.56 7.64
N LEU A 257 20.92 4.56 8.30
CA LEU A 257 20.09 4.32 9.50
C LEU A 257 18.84 3.48 9.17
N LEU A 258 18.16 3.78 8.06
CA LEU A 258 16.97 3.05 7.64
C LEU A 258 17.30 1.59 7.31
N GLU A 259 18.41 1.34 6.61
CA GLU A 259 18.88 0.00 6.26
C GLU A 259 19.37 -0.77 7.49
N GLU A 260 20.18 -0.16 8.35
CA GLU A 260 20.70 -0.78 9.58
C GLU A 260 19.58 -1.27 10.49
N LYS A 261 18.54 -0.44 10.66
CA LYS A 261 17.44 -0.74 11.60
C LYS A 261 16.21 -1.35 10.94
N GLY A 262 16.24 -1.57 9.63
CA GLY A 262 15.14 -2.17 8.87
C GLY A 262 13.86 -1.33 8.87
N TYR A 263 13.98 -0.01 8.68
CA TYR A 263 12.85 0.91 8.61
C TYR A 263 12.26 0.97 7.21
N ALA A 264 10.95 0.84 7.09
CA ALA A 264 10.22 0.99 5.83
C ALA A 264 10.02 2.46 5.42
N GLY A 265 10.30 3.41 6.31
CA GLY A 265 10.08 4.82 6.10
C GLY A 265 10.43 5.65 7.32
N PHE A 266 10.33 6.97 7.17
CA PHE A 266 10.57 7.90 8.27
C PHE A 266 9.76 9.18 8.14
N SER A 267 9.68 9.91 9.25
CA SER A 267 9.19 11.29 9.26
C SER A 267 10.06 12.14 10.18
N ALA A 268 10.31 13.39 9.81
CA ALA A 268 11.14 14.30 10.59
C ALA A 268 10.53 15.70 10.66
N HIS A 269 10.45 16.23 11.87
CA HIS A 269 10.10 17.62 12.11
C HIS A 269 11.30 18.54 11.83
N PHE A 270 11.12 19.60 11.05
CA PHE A 270 12.22 20.47 10.59
C PHE A 270 13.04 21.12 11.74
N ASP A 271 12.47 21.35 12.93
CA ASP A 271 13.23 21.96 14.03
C ASP A 271 14.25 21.01 14.66
N VAL A 272 14.16 19.68 14.44
CA VAL A 272 15.13 18.73 15.03
C VAL A 272 16.55 18.96 14.50
N PHE A 273 16.68 19.41 13.25
CA PHE A 273 17.98 19.66 12.61
C PHE A 273 18.68 20.86 13.24
N LYS A 274 17.96 21.99 13.36
CA LYS A 274 18.49 23.20 13.99
C LYS A 274 18.66 23.01 15.50
N GLY A 275 17.73 22.33 16.16
CA GLY A 275 17.78 22.06 17.60
C GLY A 275 18.98 21.20 17.99
N ASP A 276 19.42 20.28 17.12
CA ASP A 276 20.63 19.51 17.30
C ASP A 276 21.91 20.36 17.12
N GLY A 277 21.88 21.36 16.22
CA GLY A 277 22.92 22.39 16.07
C GLY A 277 24.12 22.00 15.21
N ARG A 278 24.20 20.73 14.74
CA ARG A 278 25.26 20.26 13.85
C ARG A 278 24.87 20.24 12.36
N PHE A 279 23.58 20.31 12.07
CA PHE A 279 23.08 20.26 10.70
C PHE A 279 23.14 21.64 10.04
N LYS A 280 23.57 21.68 8.77
CA LYS A 280 23.60 22.88 7.93
C LYS A 280 22.32 23.06 7.10
N GLN A 281 21.63 21.97 6.79
CA GLN A 281 20.43 21.95 5.93
C GLN A 281 19.39 21.00 6.52
N ILE A 282 18.13 21.16 6.06
CA ILE A 282 17.07 20.17 6.26
C ILE A 282 16.99 19.19 5.08
N HIS A 283 16.27 18.09 5.27
CA HIS A 283 16.35 16.86 4.50
C HIS A 283 15.48 16.79 3.21
N MET A 284 15.28 17.90 2.50
CA MET A 284 14.36 17.96 1.32
C MET A 284 14.72 16.98 0.20
N MET A 285 15.98 17.00 -0.25
CA MET A 285 16.47 16.09 -1.30
C MET A 285 16.44 14.63 -0.82
N ALA A 286 16.81 14.39 0.44
CA ALA A 286 16.82 13.06 1.03
C ALA A 286 15.42 12.45 1.09
N ALA A 287 14.42 13.20 1.57
CA ALA A 287 13.03 12.77 1.58
C ALA A 287 12.52 12.40 0.17
N SER A 288 12.78 13.26 -0.81
CA SER A 288 12.34 13.04 -2.20
C SER A 288 12.99 11.81 -2.84
N ASN A 289 14.31 11.65 -2.70
CA ASN A 289 15.03 10.52 -3.29
C ASN A 289 14.68 9.20 -2.58
N LEU A 290 14.58 9.19 -1.25
CA LEU A 290 14.23 7.98 -0.51
C LEU A 290 12.77 7.56 -0.76
N MET A 291 11.83 8.50 -0.90
CA MET A 291 10.49 8.18 -1.40
C MET A 291 10.51 7.52 -2.77
N ALA A 292 11.34 8.03 -3.70
CA ALA A 292 11.50 7.44 -5.03
C ALA A 292 12.18 6.06 -5.02
N GLU A 293 12.87 5.70 -3.94
CA GLU A 293 13.39 4.35 -3.67
C GLU A 293 12.34 3.42 -3.00
N GLY A 294 11.17 3.95 -2.68
CA GLY A 294 10.03 3.23 -2.11
C GLY A 294 9.97 3.24 -0.58
N TYR A 295 10.67 4.17 0.09
CA TYR A 295 10.50 4.41 1.52
C TYR A 295 9.24 5.26 1.77
N GLY A 296 8.48 4.92 2.80
CA GLY A 296 7.43 5.79 3.31
C GLY A 296 7.99 7.09 3.85
N TYR A 297 7.31 8.20 3.56
CA TYR A 297 7.64 9.49 4.11
C TYR A 297 6.37 10.32 4.30
N ALA A 298 6.39 11.14 5.33
CA ALA A 298 5.56 12.34 5.46
C ALA A 298 6.34 13.33 6.33
N ALA A 299 5.99 14.60 6.28
CA ALA A 299 6.74 15.63 6.95
C ALA A 299 6.25 15.85 8.41
N GLU A 300 6.91 16.75 9.14
CA GLU A 300 6.53 17.22 10.48
C GLU A 300 6.45 16.17 11.60
N GLY A 301 7.00 14.97 11.39
CA GLY A 301 6.89 13.86 12.32
C GLY A 301 5.61 13.03 12.16
N ASP A 302 4.84 13.23 11.09
CA ASP A 302 3.67 12.42 10.77
C ASP A 302 4.03 10.98 10.37
N VAL A 303 3.94 10.08 11.34
CA VAL A 303 4.21 8.66 11.12
C VAL A 303 3.01 7.90 10.57
N VAL A 304 1.80 8.44 10.71
CA VAL A 304 0.57 7.82 10.23
C VAL A 304 0.56 7.91 8.70
N THR A 305 0.80 9.10 8.16
CA THR A 305 0.91 9.29 6.71
C THR A 305 2.18 8.63 6.16
N ALA A 306 3.32 8.68 6.86
CA ALA A 306 4.52 7.97 6.41
C ALA A 306 4.28 6.45 6.26
N SER A 307 3.54 5.85 7.20
CA SER A 307 3.12 4.45 7.11
C SER A 307 2.15 4.22 5.94
N LEU A 308 1.22 5.14 5.71
CA LEU A 308 0.27 5.08 4.60
C LEU A 308 0.98 5.14 3.24
N VAL A 309 1.99 6.01 3.10
CA VAL A 309 2.81 6.11 1.87
C VAL A 309 3.63 4.83 1.66
N ALA A 310 4.26 4.29 2.72
CA ALA A 310 4.94 2.98 2.63
C ALA A 310 3.98 1.86 2.19
N ALA A 311 2.76 1.83 2.74
CA ALA A 311 1.73 0.88 2.34
C ALA A 311 1.27 1.10 0.88
N GLY A 312 1.14 2.35 0.45
CA GLY A 312 0.78 2.72 -0.93
C GLY A 312 1.80 2.23 -1.95
N HIS A 313 3.10 2.26 -1.63
CA HIS A 313 4.14 1.67 -2.48
C HIS A 313 3.93 0.17 -2.70
N VAL A 314 3.46 -0.56 -1.69
CA VAL A 314 3.19 -2.01 -1.79
C VAL A 314 1.88 -2.29 -2.51
N LEU A 315 0.84 -1.52 -2.18
CA LEU A 315 -0.54 -1.75 -2.64
C LEU A 315 -0.72 -1.39 -4.13
N ILE A 316 -0.09 -0.28 -4.55
CA ILE A 316 -0.38 0.37 -5.83
C ILE A 316 0.90 0.57 -6.63
N GLY A 317 1.96 1.09 -5.99
CA GLY A 317 3.22 1.47 -6.62
C GLY A 317 3.42 2.99 -6.62
N ASP A 318 4.68 3.42 -6.53
CA ASP A 318 5.11 4.84 -6.59
C ASP A 318 4.23 5.83 -5.82
N ALA A 319 3.85 5.48 -4.58
CA ALA A 319 3.10 6.36 -3.70
C ALA A 319 3.82 7.68 -3.44
N HIS A 320 3.05 8.76 -3.30
CA HIS A 320 3.54 10.12 -3.17
C HIS A 320 2.95 10.77 -1.92
N PHE A 321 3.80 11.35 -1.09
CA PHE A 321 3.37 12.25 -0.01
C PHE A 321 3.00 13.62 -0.59
N THR A 322 1.89 14.19 -0.14
CA THR A 322 1.44 15.53 -0.56
C THR A 322 0.51 16.17 0.46
N GLU A 323 0.22 17.45 0.27
CA GLU A 323 -0.73 18.25 1.04
C GLU A 323 -1.60 19.11 0.10
N MET A 324 -2.87 19.28 0.46
CA MET A 324 -3.80 20.21 -0.18
C MET A 324 -3.42 21.66 0.15
N TYR A 325 -2.63 22.30 -0.71
CA TYR A 325 -2.00 23.60 -0.45
C TYR A 325 -2.91 24.80 -0.69
N ALA A 326 -3.71 24.78 -1.77
CA ALA A 326 -4.63 25.87 -2.10
C ALA A 326 -5.80 25.42 -2.98
N MET A 327 -6.95 26.07 -2.87
CA MET A 327 -8.11 25.83 -3.75
C MET A 327 -8.05 26.70 -5.02
N ASP A 328 -8.41 26.13 -6.16
CA ASP A 328 -8.66 26.85 -7.42
C ASP A 328 -10.09 26.61 -7.89
N PHE A 329 -11.00 27.52 -7.54
CA PHE A 329 -12.41 27.41 -7.89
C PHE A 329 -12.71 27.58 -9.39
N LYS A 330 -11.79 28.16 -10.17
CA LYS A 330 -11.97 28.31 -11.62
C LYS A 330 -11.60 27.03 -12.35
N ARG A 331 -10.55 26.35 -11.88
CA ARG A 331 -10.15 25.02 -12.36
C ARG A 331 -10.93 23.88 -11.72
N ASP A 332 -11.70 24.18 -10.68
CA ASP A 332 -12.41 23.20 -9.85
C ASP A 332 -11.44 22.16 -9.27
N SER A 333 -10.29 22.62 -8.81
CA SER A 333 -9.18 21.77 -8.39
C SER A 333 -8.49 22.28 -7.12
N ILE A 334 -7.58 21.47 -6.60
CA ILE A 334 -6.74 21.73 -5.45
C ILE A 334 -5.29 21.73 -5.94
N LEU A 335 -4.54 22.78 -5.64
CA LEU A 335 -3.09 22.79 -5.80
C LEU A 335 -2.50 21.90 -4.71
N MET A 336 -1.93 20.79 -5.12
CA MET A 336 -1.22 19.84 -4.26
C MET A 336 0.25 20.22 -4.22
N SER A 337 0.84 20.26 -3.02
CA SER A 337 2.26 20.58 -2.84
C SER A 337 2.72 20.17 -1.44
N HIS A 338 3.99 20.39 -1.13
CA HIS A 338 4.51 20.45 0.23
C HIS A 338 5.80 21.30 0.21
N MET A 339 6.47 21.49 1.35
CA MET A 339 7.63 22.35 1.43
C MET A 339 8.75 21.97 0.44
N GLY A 340 8.97 20.70 0.10
CA GLY A 340 9.94 20.33 -0.94
C GLY A 340 10.06 18.84 -1.23
N GLU A 341 9.37 18.02 -0.44
CA GLU A 341 9.42 16.58 -0.45
C GLU A 341 8.37 16.05 -1.43
N GLY A 342 8.81 15.24 -2.38
CA GLY A 342 7.89 14.58 -3.29
C GLY A 342 8.53 13.40 -3.98
N ASN A 343 7.79 12.31 -4.11
CA ASN A 343 8.20 11.19 -4.95
C ASN A 343 8.21 11.59 -6.43
N TRP A 344 9.39 11.83 -7.00
CA TRP A 344 9.54 12.26 -8.39
C TRP A 344 9.26 11.13 -9.42
N LYS A 345 9.00 9.88 -8.99
CA LYS A 345 8.56 8.81 -9.90
C LYS A 345 7.23 9.09 -10.58
N ILE A 346 6.34 9.82 -9.89
CA ILE A 346 5.05 10.24 -10.44
C ILE A 346 5.15 11.45 -11.38
N ALA A 347 6.34 12.04 -11.55
CA ALA A 347 6.53 13.20 -12.41
C ALA A 347 6.14 12.91 -13.86
N ARG A 348 5.55 13.92 -14.51
CA ARG A 348 5.28 13.90 -15.95
C ARG A 348 6.56 13.67 -16.75
N LYS A 349 6.47 12.95 -17.86
CA LYS A 349 7.66 12.48 -18.62
C LYS A 349 8.13 13.43 -19.72
N ASP A 350 7.33 14.44 -20.04
CA ASP A 350 7.56 15.40 -21.13
C ASP A 350 8.22 16.71 -20.66
N ARG A 351 8.51 16.86 -19.36
CA ARG A 351 9.18 18.03 -18.78
C ARG A 351 10.30 17.60 -17.82
N PRO A 352 11.39 18.38 -17.70
CA PRO A 352 12.49 18.03 -16.80
C PRO A 352 12.07 18.13 -15.33
N ILE A 353 12.47 17.17 -14.53
CA ILE A 353 12.51 17.30 -13.07
C ILE A 353 13.73 18.16 -12.74
N LYS A 354 13.58 19.16 -11.86
CA LYS A 354 14.65 20.11 -11.51
C LYS A 354 15.12 19.85 -10.08
N LEU A 355 16.40 20.04 -9.80
CA LEU A 355 16.93 20.13 -8.45
C LEU A 355 17.46 21.57 -8.26
N VAL A 356 16.74 22.35 -7.44
CA VAL A 356 16.97 23.80 -7.31
C VAL A 356 17.57 24.19 -5.97
N ASP A 357 18.35 25.27 -5.96
CA ASP A 357 18.78 25.93 -4.72
C ASP A 357 17.64 26.83 -4.21
N ARG A 358 16.86 26.33 -3.27
CA ARG A 358 15.66 27.02 -2.80
C ARG A 358 15.91 27.74 -1.49
N GLU A 359 15.59 29.03 -1.47
CA GLU A 359 15.49 29.78 -0.22
C GLU A 359 14.33 29.25 0.63
N LEU A 360 14.65 28.70 1.80
CA LEU A 360 13.66 28.15 2.73
C LEU A 360 13.92 28.69 4.14
N GLY A 361 13.07 29.61 4.58
CA GLY A 361 13.15 30.17 5.93
C GLY A 361 12.72 29.20 7.04
N ILE A 362 11.96 28.15 6.70
CA ILE A 362 11.53 27.10 7.64
C ILE A 362 12.74 26.25 8.02
N GLY A 363 12.89 25.93 9.31
CA GLY A 363 14.10 25.30 9.86
C GLY A 363 15.24 26.29 10.15
N LYS A 364 15.29 27.46 9.49
CA LYS A 364 16.29 28.53 9.71
C LYS A 364 17.74 28.03 9.62
N LEU A 365 18.00 27.28 8.55
CA LEU A 365 19.29 26.69 8.16
C LEU A 365 19.62 27.11 6.71
N ASP A 366 20.73 26.63 6.15
CA ASP A 366 21.10 26.91 4.76
C ASP A 366 20.08 26.33 3.77
N ASN A 367 20.03 26.91 2.56
CA ASN A 367 19.14 26.49 1.48
C ASN A 367 19.29 24.99 1.17
N PRO A 368 18.24 24.18 1.35
CA PRO A 368 18.29 22.77 0.98
C PRO A 368 18.01 22.60 -0.52
N PRO A 369 18.77 21.73 -1.22
CA PRO A 369 18.42 21.33 -2.58
C PRO A 369 17.01 20.73 -2.61
N THR A 370 16.14 21.29 -3.44
CA THR A 370 14.72 20.91 -3.50
C THR A 370 14.37 20.36 -4.87
N VAL A 371 13.70 19.21 -4.90
CA VAL A 371 13.25 18.60 -6.16
C VAL A 371 11.96 19.29 -6.61
N VAL A 372 11.89 19.71 -7.87
CA VAL A 372 10.73 20.42 -8.44
C VAL A 372 10.23 19.65 -9.65
N PHE A 373 8.96 19.26 -9.61
CA PHE A 373 8.29 18.59 -10.71
C PHE A 373 6.78 18.83 -10.65
N MET A 374 6.13 18.57 -11.78
CA MET A 374 4.68 18.37 -11.85
C MET A 374 4.37 16.89 -12.03
N ALA A 375 3.35 16.40 -11.33
CA ALA A 375 2.90 15.03 -11.50
C ALA A 375 2.34 14.78 -12.91
N GLN A 376 2.36 13.52 -13.34
CA GLN A 376 1.81 13.06 -14.60
C GLN A 376 0.30 13.32 -14.65
N PRO A 377 -0.22 14.05 -15.66
CA PRO A 377 -1.66 14.22 -15.84
C PRO A 377 -2.38 12.88 -16.05
N GLY A 378 -3.60 12.79 -15.55
CA GLY A 378 -4.46 11.60 -15.62
C GLY A 378 -5.12 11.25 -14.29
N ILE A 379 -5.84 10.12 -14.27
CA ILE A 379 -6.54 9.66 -13.07
C ILE A 379 -5.56 9.47 -11.91
N ALA A 380 -5.97 9.88 -10.71
CA ALA A 380 -5.24 9.67 -9.48
C ALA A 380 -6.20 9.44 -8.31
N THR A 381 -5.68 8.84 -7.25
CA THR A 381 -6.42 8.59 -6.01
C THR A 381 -5.65 9.21 -4.85
N LEU A 382 -6.35 10.01 -4.06
CA LEU A 382 -5.85 10.65 -2.85
C LEU A 382 -6.43 9.93 -1.63
N ALA A 383 -5.60 9.64 -0.63
CA ALA A 383 -6.00 8.95 0.59
C ALA A 383 -5.40 9.62 1.83
N SER A 384 -6.19 9.71 2.90
CA SER A 384 -5.77 10.16 4.22
C SER A 384 -6.26 9.16 5.27
N LEU A 385 -5.37 8.79 6.20
CA LEU A 385 -5.69 7.91 7.31
C LEU A 385 -5.88 8.73 8.58
N VAL A 386 -7.11 8.73 9.08
CA VAL A 386 -7.54 9.48 10.25
C VAL A 386 -7.48 8.57 11.48
N SER A 387 -6.73 8.98 12.51
CA SER A 387 -6.83 8.39 13.85
C SER A 387 -8.02 9.02 14.57
N LEU A 388 -9.04 8.21 14.88
CA LEU A 388 -10.24 8.69 15.58
C LEU A 388 -10.02 8.58 17.10
N GLU A 389 -10.34 7.41 17.67
CA GLU A 389 -10.21 7.16 19.10
C GLU A 389 -9.77 5.71 19.31
N GLY A 390 -8.69 5.52 20.08
CA GLY A 390 -8.12 4.21 20.35
C GLY A 390 -7.74 3.47 19.06
N GLU A 391 -8.35 2.31 18.82
CA GLU A 391 -8.10 1.48 17.63
C GLU A 391 -9.06 1.78 16.47
N LYS A 392 -9.86 2.84 16.55
CA LYS A 392 -10.74 3.25 15.47
C LYS A 392 -9.99 4.16 14.50
N TYR A 393 -9.94 3.73 13.25
CA TYR A 393 -9.35 4.49 12.15
C TYR A 393 -10.35 4.61 11.01
N ARG A 394 -10.18 5.67 10.23
CA ARG A 394 -10.93 5.91 9.00
C ARG A 394 -9.98 6.27 7.88
N LEU A 395 -10.13 5.64 6.72
CA LEU A 395 -9.50 6.07 5.50
C LEU A 395 -10.49 6.94 4.71
N VAL A 396 -10.13 8.21 4.51
CA VAL A 396 -10.86 9.14 3.65
C VAL A 396 -10.17 9.13 2.28
N VAL A 397 -10.91 8.82 1.23
CA VAL A 397 -10.38 8.65 -0.13
C VAL A 397 -11.12 9.52 -1.11
N SER A 398 -10.41 10.16 -2.03
CA SER A 398 -11.00 10.88 -3.15
C SER A 398 -10.35 10.45 -4.46
N LYS A 399 -11.18 10.09 -5.44
CA LYS A 399 -10.75 9.81 -6.81
C LYS A 399 -10.89 11.07 -7.64
N GLY A 400 -9.93 11.32 -8.52
CA GLY A 400 -9.95 12.50 -9.37
C GLY A 400 -8.93 12.43 -10.49
N GLU A 401 -8.62 13.60 -11.05
CA GLU A 401 -7.70 13.76 -12.16
C GLU A 401 -6.63 14.81 -11.82
N ILE A 402 -5.37 14.46 -12.06
CA ILE A 402 -4.28 15.43 -12.13
C ILE A 402 -4.41 16.15 -13.47
N LEU A 403 -4.65 17.46 -13.42
CA LEU A 403 -4.88 18.28 -14.60
C LEU A 403 -3.59 18.56 -15.36
N ASP A 404 -3.65 18.49 -16.70
CA ASP A 404 -2.58 19.02 -17.53
C ASP A 404 -2.60 20.56 -17.49
N THR A 405 -1.57 21.12 -16.87
CA THR A 405 -1.45 22.56 -16.62
C THR A 405 -0.08 23.08 -17.04
N GLU A 406 -0.02 24.38 -17.32
CA GLU A 406 1.22 25.09 -17.61
C GLU A 406 2.13 25.15 -16.38
N GLU A 407 3.45 25.25 -16.59
CA GLU A 407 4.38 25.48 -15.47
C GLU A 407 4.11 26.84 -14.81
N ALA A 408 3.96 26.83 -13.49
CA ALA A 408 3.98 28.03 -12.67
C ALA A 408 5.40 28.59 -12.60
N LYS A 409 5.53 29.88 -12.91
CA LYS A 409 6.84 30.56 -13.03
C LYS A 409 7.66 30.60 -11.74
N ASN A 410 6.99 30.63 -10.59
CA ASN A 410 7.59 30.96 -9.29
C ASN A 410 7.38 29.87 -8.23
N ILE A 411 6.90 28.68 -8.61
CA ILE A 411 6.76 27.56 -7.66
C ILE A 411 8.04 26.71 -7.73
N GLU A 412 8.78 26.70 -6.63
CA GLU A 412 10.10 26.03 -6.50
C GLU A 412 10.04 24.77 -5.63
N MET A 413 8.89 24.10 -5.62
CA MET A 413 8.60 22.87 -4.87
C MET A 413 7.75 21.94 -5.75
N PRO A 414 7.60 20.63 -5.45
CA PRO A 414 6.71 19.76 -6.22
C PRO A 414 5.28 20.30 -6.20
N TYR A 415 4.60 20.36 -7.35
CA TYR A 415 3.22 20.85 -7.40
C TYR A 415 2.43 20.29 -8.57
N PHE A 416 1.12 20.18 -8.40
CA PHE A 416 0.19 19.85 -9.48
C PHE A 416 -1.25 20.20 -9.06
N HIS A 417 -2.16 20.28 -10.02
CA HIS A 417 -3.58 20.49 -9.72
C HIS A 417 -4.32 19.15 -9.73
N PHE A 418 -4.92 18.78 -8.61
CA PHE A 418 -5.82 17.63 -8.50
C PHE A 418 -7.27 18.10 -8.53
N LYS A 419 -8.04 17.63 -9.51
CA LYS A 419 -9.48 17.86 -9.62
C LYS A 419 -10.23 16.63 -9.13
N PRO A 420 -10.94 16.69 -7.99
CA PRO A 420 -11.79 15.60 -7.54
C PRO A 420 -12.91 15.31 -8.54
N GLU A 421 -13.34 14.05 -8.67
CA GLU A 421 -14.38 13.63 -9.63
C GLU A 421 -15.71 14.35 -9.40
N ASN A 422 -16.06 14.64 -8.15
CA ASN A 422 -17.27 15.36 -7.76
C ASN A 422 -17.08 16.88 -7.58
N GLY A 423 -15.91 17.40 -7.95
CA GLY A 423 -15.54 18.81 -7.85
C GLY A 423 -15.02 19.24 -6.47
N VAL A 424 -14.32 20.37 -6.44
CA VAL A 424 -13.53 20.79 -5.26
C VAL A 424 -14.40 21.04 -4.02
N ARG A 425 -15.64 21.49 -4.21
CA ARG A 425 -16.54 21.85 -3.10
C ARG A 425 -17.05 20.61 -2.37
N GLU A 426 -17.57 19.63 -3.11
CA GLU A 426 -18.13 18.42 -2.50
C GLU A 426 -17.02 17.58 -1.87
N CYS A 427 -15.89 17.42 -2.57
CA CYS A 427 -14.71 16.76 -2.03
C CYS A 427 -14.25 17.38 -0.71
N LEU A 428 -14.00 18.69 -0.65
CA LEU A 428 -13.52 19.34 0.58
C LEU A 428 -14.57 19.36 1.70
N ASN A 429 -15.85 19.54 1.37
CA ASN A 429 -16.92 19.44 2.37
C ASN A 429 -16.96 18.02 2.99
N GLY A 430 -16.87 16.99 2.15
CA GLY A 430 -16.80 15.60 2.58
C GLY A 430 -15.52 15.30 3.38
N TRP A 431 -14.37 15.75 2.89
CA TRP A 431 -13.07 15.56 3.52
C TRP A 431 -13.06 16.13 4.94
N LEU A 432 -13.45 17.40 5.08
CA LEU A 432 -13.50 18.09 6.38
C LEU A 432 -14.54 17.47 7.31
N LYS A 433 -15.73 17.11 6.80
CA LYS A 433 -16.79 16.46 7.60
C LYS A 433 -16.34 15.12 8.18
N ASN A 434 -15.51 14.38 7.45
CA ASN A 434 -15.01 13.08 7.86
C ASN A 434 -13.67 13.13 8.61
N GLY A 435 -13.13 14.33 8.85
CA GLY A 435 -11.88 14.53 9.57
C GLY A 435 -10.63 14.16 8.78
N GLY A 436 -10.70 14.17 7.44
CA GLY A 436 -9.53 13.91 6.60
C GLY A 436 -8.37 14.87 6.95
N THR A 437 -7.19 14.30 7.15
CA THR A 437 -5.96 15.02 7.53
C THR A 437 -5.45 15.89 6.38
N HIS A 438 -4.60 16.87 6.69
CA HIS A 438 -3.98 17.71 5.65
C HIS A 438 -2.79 17.05 4.96
N HIS A 439 -2.18 16.03 5.57
CA HIS A 439 -1.21 15.16 4.93
C HIS A 439 -1.89 13.99 4.23
N GLN A 440 -1.49 13.70 3.00
CA GLN A 440 -2.08 12.63 2.19
C GLN A 440 -1.04 11.75 1.49
N CYS A 441 -1.49 10.54 1.18
CA CYS A 441 -0.87 9.66 0.20
C CYS A 441 -1.64 9.78 -1.13
N LEU A 442 -0.93 10.11 -2.20
CA LEU A 442 -1.44 10.10 -3.56
C LEU A 442 -0.80 8.97 -4.37
N THR A 443 -1.60 8.34 -5.22
CA THR A 443 -1.14 7.38 -6.23
C THR A 443 -1.74 7.70 -7.59
N LEU A 444 -0.98 7.47 -8.66
CA LEU A 444 -1.53 7.53 -10.02
C LEU A 444 -2.47 6.34 -10.28
N GLY A 445 -3.51 6.57 -11.08
CA GLY A 445 -4.57 5.62 -11.39
C GLY A 445 -5.70 5.59 -10.35
N ASP A 446 -6.73 4.82 -10.67
CA ASP A 446 -7.83 4.52 -9.76
C ASP A 446 -7.41 3.38 -8.81
N ALA A 447 -7.27 3.71 -7.53
CA ALA A 447 -6.90 2.79 -6.46
C ALA A 447 -8.03 2.62 -5.42
N THR A 448 -9.24 3.15 -5.68
CA THR A 448 -10.37 3.12 -4.74
C THR A 448 -10.69 1.70 -4.28
N LYS A 449 -10.77 0.75 -5.21
CA LYS A 449 -11.04 -0.67 -4.94
C LYS A 449 -10.01 -1.30 -4.00
N ARG A 450 -8.71 -1.05 -4.24
CA ARG A 450 -7.63 -1.60 -3.40
C ARG A 450 -7.61 -0.99 -2.01
N TRP A 451 -7.83 0.33 -1.90
CA TRP A 451 -7.94 0.99 -0.60
C TRP A 451 -9.13 0.49 0.21
N LYS A 452 -10.30 0.32 -0.45
CA LYS A 452 -11.50 -0.23 0.19
C LYS A 452 -11.28 -1.66 0.67
N LEU A 453 -10.66 -2.50 -0.16
CA LEU A 453 -10.33 -3.88 0.20
C LEU A 453 -9.32 -3.95 1.36
N LEU A 454 -8.34 -3.05 1.39
CA LEU A 454 -7.41 -2.94 2.52
C LEU A 454 -8.13 -2.56 3.80
N CYS A 455 -9.06 -1.60 3.74
CA CYS A 455 -9.85 -1.19 4.89
C CYS A 455 -10.73 -2.32 5.43
N GLU A 456 -11.36 -3.09 4.53
CA GLU A 456 -12.13 -4.28 4.88
C GLU A 456 -11.25 -5.30 5.62
N LEU A 457 -10.07 -5.65 5.10
CA LEU A 457 -9.17 -6.63 5.72
C LEU A 457 -8.52 -6.15 7.03
N LEU A 458 -8.38 -4.84 7.23
CA LEU A 458 -7.87 -4.25 8.48
C LEU A 458 -8.99 -3.90 9.48
N ASP A 459 -10.25 -4.07 9.08
CA ASP A 459 -11.43 -3.68 9.84
C ASP A 459 -11.37 -2.19 10.28
N ILE A 460 -11.14 -1.31 9.30
CA ILE A 460 -11.18 0.15 9.49
C ILE A 460 -12.23 0.77 8.57
N GLU A 461 -12.73 1.94 8.95
CA GLU A 461 -13.79 2.60 8.18
C GLU A 461 -13.24 3.14 6.85
N TYR A 462 -13.98 2.94 5.76
CA TYR A 462 -13.67 3.51 4.46
C TYR A 462 -14.73 4.55 4.10
N VAL A 463 -14.31 5.77 3.76
CA VAL A 463 -15.20 6.83 3.28
C VAL A 463 -14.64 7.41 1.98
N GLU A 464 -15.45 7.37 0.93
CA GLU A 464 -15.15 8.01 -0.35
C GLU A 464 -15.82 9.38 -0.41
N VAL A 465 -15.05 10.41 -0.80
CA VAL A 465 -15.47 11.81 -0.82
C VAL A 465 -15.15 12.53 -2.10
#